data_AF-A0A1J5WDH4-F1
#
_entry.id   AF-A0A1J5WDH4-F1
#
_cell.length_a   1.000
_cell.length_b   1.000
_cell.length_c   1.000
_cell.angle_alpha   90.00
_cell.angle_beta   90.00
_cell.angle_gamma   90.00
#
_symmetry.space_group_name_H-M   'P 1'
#
loop_
_entity.id
_entity.type
_entity.pdbx_description
1 polymer ?
#
loop_
_entity_poly.entity_id
_entity_poly.type
_entity_poly.pdbx_seq_one_letter_code
_entity_poly.pdbx_strand_id
1 'polypeptide(L)'
;MILRLTCGFLWTGPRLVKAKLKKDILAEECPGCKGAAEDETHWVFHCPSWEDGRLAADKETEITIGERDKWTPSIPIDIVCGEMSPEERTKRYKWLAVFFTVTA
;
A
#
# COMPACT_ATOMS: atom_id res chain seq x y z
N MET A 1 15.74 2.67 0.73
CA MET A 1 14.43 2.49 1.38
C MET A 1 13.59 3.76 1.37
N ILE A 2 14.13 4.90 1.83
CA ILE A 2 13.48 6.23 1.72
C ILE A 2 13.07 6.60 0.27
N LEU A 3 13.83 6.15 -0.74
CA LEU A 3 13.53 6.39 -2.16
C LEU A 3 12.16 5.86 -2.65
N ARG A 4 11.57 4.82 -2.02
CA ARG A 4 10.25 4.31 -2.46
C ARG A 4 9.10 5.23 -2.05
N LEU A 5 9.25 5.97 -0.94
CA LEU A 5 8.28 6.94 -0.44
C LEU A 5 8.47 8.32 -1.08
N THR A 6 9.72 8.78 -1.31
CA THR A 6 9.99 10.12 -1.87
C THR A 6 9.77 10.25 -3.37
N CYS A 7 9.75 9.15 -4.13
CA CYS A 7 9.55 9.22 -5.58
C CYS A 7 8.07 9.09 -6.01
N GLY A 8 7.12 8.85 -5.10
CA GLY A 8 5.70 8.68 -5.46
C GLY A 8 5.38 7.41 -6.29
N PHE A 9 6.36 6.51 -6.44
CA PHE A 9 6.18 5.26 -7.16
C PHE A 9 6.14 4.09 -6.19
N LEU A 10 4.95 3.75 -5.72
CA LEU A 10 4.61 2.37 -5.39
C LEU A 10 4.72 1.61 -6.71
N TRP A 11 5.82 0.87 -6.91
CA TRP A 11 6.06 0.13 -8.16
C TRP A 11 5.24 -1.15 -8.14
N THR A 12 3.98 -1.02 -8.51
CA THR A 12 3.07 -2.14 -8.69
C THR A 12 3.49 -3.01 -9.88
N GLY A 13 3.03 -4.26 -9.92
CA GLY A 13 3.28 -5.21 -11.02
C GLY A 13 3.13 -4.58 -12.41
N PRO A 14 2.01 -3.89 -12.70
CA PRO A 14 1.77 -3.24 -14.00
C PRO A 14 2.79 -2.15 -14.34
N ARG A 15 3.25 -1.36 -13.37
CA ARG A 15 4.26 -0.31 -13.60
C ARG A 15 5.62 -0.92 -13.96
N LEU A 16 5.99 -2.03 -13.34
CA LEU A 16 7.23 -2.76 -13.66
C LEU A 16 7.18 -3.39 -15.06
N VAL A 17 6.03 -3.89 -15.48
CA VAL A 17 5.82 -4.39 -16.86
C VAL A 17 5.89 -3.26 -17.87
N LYS A 18 5.23 -2.13 -17.62
CA LYS A 18 5.30 -0.94 -18.49
C LYS A 18 6.73 -0.44 -18.66
N ALA A 19 7.55 -0.53 -17.61
CA ALA A 19 8.97 -0.20 -17.64
C ALA A 19 9.86 -1.30 -18.26
N LYS A 20 9.30 -2.43 -18.69
CA LYS A 20 9.99 -3.61 -19.24
C LYS A 20 10.99 -4.25 -18.27
N LEU A 21 10.74 -4.14 -16.97
CA LEU A 21 11.63 -4.66 -15.92
C LEU A 21 11.21 -6.05 -15.40
N LYS A 22 10.00 -6.51 -15.72
CA LYS A 22 9.42 -7.79 -15.25
C LYS A 22 8.54 -8.44 -16.31
N LYS A 23 8.12 -9.69 -16.05
CA LYS A 23 7.26 -10.51 -16.91
C LYS A 23 5.88 -9.89 -17.08
N ASP A 24 5.34 -10.00 -18.30
CA ASP A 24 4.05 -9.42 -18.68
C ASP A 24 2.87 -9.89 -17.84
N ILE A 25 2.94 -11.09 -17.25
CA ILE A 25 1.92 -11.65 -16.36
C ILE A 25 1.57 -10.71 -15.18
N LEU A 26 2.50 -9.86 -14.74
CA LEU A 26 2.26 -8.91 -13.66
C LEU A 26 1.41 -7.69 -14.07
N ALA A 27 1.13 -7.51 -15.37
CA ALA A 27 0.17 -6.51 -15.86
C ALA A 27 -1.28 -6.97 -15.74
N GLU A 28 -1.50 -8.28 -15.58
CA GLU A 28 -2.83 -8.90 -15.57
C GLU A 28 -3.15 -9.51 -14.20
N GLU A 29 -2.13 -9.99 -13.48
CA GLU A 29 -2.30 -10.72 -12.22
C GLU A 29 -1.46 -10.18 -11.07
N CYS A 30 -2.04 -10.14 -9.87
CA CYS A 30 -1.30 -9.91 -8.64
C CYS A 30 -0.36 -11.10 -8.36
N PRO A 31 0.95 -10.88 -8.14
CA PRO A 31 1.89 -11.96 -7.86
C PRO A 31 1.59 -12.69 -6.55
N GLY A 32 1.01 -12.00 -5.57
CA GLY A 32 0.66 -12.51 -4.25
C GLY A 32 -0.62 -13.35 -4.26
N CYS A 33 -1.75 -12.74 -4.64
CA CYS A 33 -3.07 -13.38 -4.53
C CYS A 33 -3.58 -14.07 -5.80
N LYS A 34 -2.89 -13.91 -6.94
CA LYS A 34 -3.32 -14.40 -8.27
C LYS A 34 -4.66 -13.85 -8.76
N GLY A 35 -5.19 -12.81 -8.09
CA GLY A 35 -6.35 -12.06 -8.52
C GLY A 35 -5.98 -10.98 -9.53
N ALA A 36 -6.82 -9.93 -9.62
CA ALA A 36 -6.60 -8.79 -10.50
C ALA A 36 -5.20 -8.18 -10.32
N ALA A 37 -4.70 -7.59 -11.41
CA ALA A 37 -3.43 -6.87 -11.43
C ALA A 37 -3.29 -5.96 -10.20
N GLU A 38 -2.18 -6.14 -9.49
CA GLU A 38 -1.92 -5.38 -8.26
C GLU A 38 -1.79 -3.89 -8.59
N ASP A 39 -2.63 -3.06 -7.99
CA ASP A 39 -2.46 -1.62 -7.90
C ASP A 39 -2.05 -1.21 -6.47
N GLU A 40 -1.85 0.09 -6.24
CA GLU A 40 -1.40 0.61 -4.96
C GLU A 40 -2.40 0.33 -3.83
N THR A 41 -3.69 0.43 -4.11
CA THR A 41 -4.74 0.15 -3.11
C THR A 41 -4.83 -1.34 -2.83
N HIS A 42 -4.75 -2.18 -3.86
CA HIS A 42 -4.74 -3.62 -3.75
C HIS A 42 -3.56 -4.08 -2.91
N TRP A 43 -2.35 -3.59 -3.21
CA TRP A 43 -1.14 -3.93 -2.47
C TRP A 43 -1.29 -3.58 -0.98
N VAL A 44 -1.67 -2.34 -0.68
CA VAL A 44 -1.68 -1.83 0.69
C VAL A 44 -2.83 -2.39 1.52
N PHE A 45 -4.05 -2.48 0.97
CA PHE A 45 -5.26 -2.75 1.76
C PHE A 45 -5.95 -4.09 1.51
N HIS A 46 -5.74 -4.73 0.36
CA HIS A 46 -6.61 -5.84 -0.05
C HIS A 46 -5.89 -7.16 -0.25
N CYS A 47 -4.65 -7.14 -0.72
CA CYS A 47 -3.95 -8.35 -1.09
C CYS A 47 -3.59 -9.15 0.19
N PRO A 48 -4.11 -10.39 0.34
CA PRO A 48 -3.92 -11.19 1.55
C PRO A 48 -2.45 -11.53 1.83
N SER A 49 -1.62 -11.56 0.79
CA SER A 49 -0.17 -11.81 0.92
C SER A 49 0.56 -10.78 1.77
N TRP A 50 -0.07 -9.63 2.05
CA TRP A 50 0.50 -8.55 2.84
C TRP A 50 -0.21 -8.34 4.19
N GLU A 51 -1.08 -9.27 4.60
CA GLU A 51 -1.84 -9.15 5.86
C GLU A 51 -0.92 -9.12 7.08
N ASP A 52 0.12 -9.96 7.12
CA ASP A 52 1.06 -9.98 8.24
C ASP A 52 1.77 -8.62 8.42
N GLY A 53 2.10 -7.96 7.30
CA GLY A 53 2.67 -6.61 7.31
C GLY A 53 1.68 -5.57 7.83
N ARG A 54 0.40 -5.68 7.46
CA ARG A 54 -0.66 -4.80 7.99
C ARG A 54 -0.84 -4.99 9.49
N LEU A 55 -0.90 -6.24 9.96
CA LEU A 55 -1.04 -6.55 11.39
C LEU A 55 0.15 -6.06 12.21
N ALA A 56 1.37 -6.15 11.65
CA ALA A 56 2.55 -5.59 12.29
C ALA A 56 2.48 -4.05 12.38
N ALA A 57 2.07 -3.37 11.31
CA ALA A 57 1.90 -1.92 11.28
C ALA A 57 0.76 -1.45 12.21
N ASP A 58 -0.37 -2.16 12.22
CA ASP A 58 -1.50 -1.95 13.13
C ASP A 58 -1.02 -1.98 14.59
N LYS A 59 -0.23 -3.01 14.94
CA LYS A 59 0.35 -3.16 16.28
C LYS A 59 1.32 -2.04 16.65
N GLU A 60 2.24 -1.69 15.77
CA GLU A 60 3.31 -0.71 16.08
C GLU A 60 2.78 0.73 16.16
N THR A 61 1.70 1.03 15.43
CA THR A 61 1.11 2.37 15.41
C THR A 61 -0.16 2.50 16.25
N GLU A 62 -0.51 1.44 17.00
CA GLU A 62 -1.69 1.37 17.86
C GLU A 62 -3.00 1.64 17.09
N ILE A 63 -3.10 1.09 15.88
CA ILE A 63 -4.23 1.25 14.97
C ILE A 63 -5.02 -0.02 14.95
N THR A 64 -6.34 0.10 15.10
CA THR A 64 -7.21 -1.08 15.02
C THR A 64 -7.57 -1.38 13.58
N ILE A 65 -7.83 -2.66 13.27
CA ILE A 65 -8.33 -3.09 11.96
C ILE A 65 -9.59 -2.28 11.57
N GLY A 66 -10.51 -2.06 12.52
CA GLY A 66 -11.73 -1.28 12.27
C GLY A 66 -11.50 0.22 12.04
N GLU A 67 -10.38 0.79 12.50
CA GLU A 67 -9.94 2.14 12.09
C GLU A 67 -9.39 2.11 10.66
N ARG A 68 -8.54 1.13 10.35
CA ARG A 68 -7.91 0.97 9.02
C ARG A 68 -8.91 0.66 7.92
N ASP A 69 -9.94 -0.14 8.18
CA ASP A 69 -10.99 -0.48 7.21
C ASP A 69 -11.79 0.75 6.76
N LYS A 70 -11.79 1.83 7.54
CA LYS A 70 -12.41 3.11 7.16
C LYS A 70 -11.52 3.95 6.25
N TRP A 71 -10.25 3.57 6.08
CA TRP A 71 -9.31 4.33 5.29
C TRP A 71 -9.33 3.97 3.82
N THR A 72 -9.91 2.81 3.46
CA THR A 72 -9.91 2.26 2.11
C THR A 72 -10.38 3.33 1.13
N PRO A 73 -9.46 4.00 0.42
CA PRO A 73 -9.84 5.15 -0.36
C PRO A 73 -10.33 4.67 -1.71
N SER A 74 -11.24 5.44 -2.30
CA SER A 74 -11.60 5.29 -3.70
C SER A 74 -10.40 5.47 -4.64
N ILE A 75 -9.39 6.27 -4.25
CA ILE A 75 -8.17 6.51 -5.04
C ILE A 75 -6.93 6.56 -4.12
N PRO A 76 -5.81 5.88 -4.45
CA PRO A 76 -4.60 5.84 -3.62
C PRO A 76 -4.07 7.22 -3.18
N ILE A 77 -4.28 8.26 -3.99
CA ILE A 77 -3.83 9.62 -3.70
C ILE A 77 -4.58 10.24 -2.51
N ASP A 78 -5.78 9.76 -2.19
CA ASP A 78 -6.58 10.28 -1.08
C ASP A 78 -5.97 9.93 0.28
N ILE A 79 -5.09 8.94 0.35
CA ILE A 79 -4.33 8.62 1.57
C ILE A 79 -3.29 9.70 1.86
N VAL A 80 -2.76 10.31 0.80
CA VAL A 80 -1.65 11.27 0.85
C VAL A 80 -2.20 12.71 0.85
N CYS A 81 -3.18 12.96 0.00
CA CYS A 81 -3.70 14.27 -0.37
C CYS A 81 -5.20 14.44 -0.06
N GLY A 82 -5.87 13.44 0.52
CA GLY A 82 -7.28 13.55 0.86
C GLY A 82 -7.56 14.66 1.88
N GLU A 83 -8.80 15.12 1.89
CA GLU A 83 -9.31 16.04 2.91
C GLU A 83 -9.37 15.32 4.26
N MET A 84 -8.36 15.53 5.08
CA MET A 84 -8.24 14.95 6.43
C MET A 84 -7.50 15.93 7.33
N SER A 85 -7.70 15.82 8.65
CA SER A 85 -6.98 16.66 9.60
C SER A 85 -5.47 16.38 9.55
N PRO A 86 -4.60 17.34 9.93
CA PRO A 86 -3.15 17.11 10.02
C PRO A 86 -2.79 15.92 10.93
N GLU A 87 -3.55 15.69 12.00
CA GLU A 87 -3.37 14.58 12.93
C GLU A 87 -3.70 13.24 12.27
N GLU A 88 -4.85 13.13 11.59
CA GLU A 88 -5.23 11.92 10.85
C GLU A 88 -4.23 11.61 9.74
N ARG A 89 -3.79 12.64 9.02
CA ARG A 89 -2.76 12.50 7.99
C ARG A 89 -1.47 11.93 8.55
N THR A 90 -1.01 12.49 9.66
CA THR A 90 0.20 12.02 10.33
C THR A 90 0.05 10.58 10.81
N LYS A 91 -1.10 10.21 11.36
CA LYS A 91 -1.40 8.84 11.80
C LYS A 91 -1.34 7.85 10.63
N ARG A 92 -2.01 8.15 9.52
CA ARG A 92 -1.99 7.31 8.31
C ARG A 92 -0.60 7.20 7.69
N TYR A 93 0.17 8.28 7.65
CA TYR A 93 1.55 8.24 7.14
C TYR A 93 2.48 7.42 8.01
N LYS A 94 2.38 7.53 9.34
CA LYS A 94 3.16 6.67 10.24
C LYS A 94 2.86 5.20 9.99
N TRP A 95 1.59 4.85 9.87
CA TRP A 95 1.18 3.48 9.56
C TRP A 95 1.75 3.00 8.22
N LEU A 96 1.62 3.79 7.16
CA LEU A 96 2.19 3.45 5.84
C LEU A 96 3.71 3.28 5.91
N ALA A 97 4.41 4.16 6.62
CA ALA A 97 5.85 4.09 6.79
C ALA A 97 6.28 2.80 7.50
N VAL A 98 5.56 2.39 8.55
CA VAL A 98 5.81 1.12 9.24
C VAL A 98 5.48 -0.05 8.32
N PHE A 99 4.31 -0.08 7.68
CA PHE A 99 3.90 -1.12 6.74
C PHE A 99 4.98 -1.36 5.68
N PHE A 100 5.44 -0.32 4.99
CA PHE A 100 6.48 -0.46 3.98
C PHE A 100 7.86 -0.80 4.54
N THR A 101 8.11 -0.60 5.82
CA THR A 101 9.36 -1.01 6.48
C THR A 101 9.33 -2.51 6.81
N VAL A 102 8.19 -3.03 7.28
CA VAL A 102 8.06 -4.44 7.65
C VAL A 102 7.87 -5.37 6.45
N THR A 103 7.38 -4.86 5.32
CA THR A 103 7.20 -5.63 4.07
C THR A 103 8.32 -5.46 3.04
N ALA A 104 9.40 -4.74 3.37
CA ALA A 104 10.54 -4.49 2.47
C ALA A 104 11.56 -5.63 2.49
#